data_AF-A0A084ZAN1-F1
#
_entry.id   AF-A0A084ZAN1-F1
#
_cell.length_a   1.000
_cell.length_b   1.000
_cell.length_c   1.000
_cell.angle_alpha   90.00
_cell.angle_beta   90.00
_cell.angle_gamma   90.00
#
_symmetry.space_group_name_H-M   'P 1'
#
loop_
_entity.id
_entity.type
_entity.pdbx_description
1 polymer ?
#
loop_
_entity_poly.entity_id
_entity_poly.type
_entity_poly.pdbx_seq_one_letter_code
_entity_poly.pdbx_strand_id
1 'polypeptide(L)'
;SSLRQNFRIFQQQDTEAITATLLAENGITDWTPWCYGEHPAREFCVQYGESDLAFLTRLWSEEGIFFYDRPSAGGDGLALRLTDDEAGLYPAGEMAFNPDSRADTTNPCISEFRYQVQVRPSSVETQDHTFKSPLWDARFGRDAEYLNGQYAQYEIFDYPGRFKDEQHGRDFARYQMEGWRNDAEMAVCVSNSPALWPGTRFTLTGHPSDLFNRDWQVVSGVLSGEQPQALHGSRGQGTTLSNHLTVIPADRTWRPRPAAKPKVDGPQSAIVTGPEGEEIFCDEYGRVRVRFHWDRYAPGNEDSSCWIRVSQAWAGAGFGNLALPRVGQEVIVDFLHGDPDQPLITGRVWNDISLPQGSL
;
A
#
# COMPACT_ATOMS: atom_id res chain seq x y z
N SER A 1 9.25 -7.56 -8.92
CA SER A 1 10.18 -8.56 -8.38
C SER A 1 10.61 -8.18 -6.96
N SER A 2 10.82 -9.15 -6.07
CA SER A 2 11.41 -8.93 -4.73
C SER A 2 12.94 -8.79 -4.76
N LEU A 3 13.56 -9.16 -5.89
CA LEU A 3 15.01 -9.17 -6.10
C LEU A 3 15.50 -7.94 -6.89
N ARG A 4 14.61 -7.31 -7.67
CA ARG A 4 14.91 -6.08 -8.41
C ARG A 4 14.63 -4.89 -7.50
N GLN A 5 15.67 -4.13 -7.18
CA GLN A 5 15.62 -2.88 -6.42
C GLN A 5 15.88 -1.69 -7.35
N ASN A 6 15.18 -0.58 -7.14
CA ASN A 6 15.24 0.54 -8.06
C ASN A 6 15.07 1.90 -7.36
N PHE A 7 15.46 2.96 -8.09
CA PHE A 7 15.09 4.34 -7.80
C PHE A 7 14.34 4.87 -9.01
N ARG A 8 13.08 5.29 -8.84
CA ARG A 8 12.23 5.73 -9.95
C ARG A 8 11.14 6.68 -9.51
N ILE A 9 10.90 7.67 -10.35
CA ILE A 9 9.81 8.63 -10.19
C ILE A 9 8.65 8.24 -11.12
N PHE A 10 7.44 8.24 -10.58
CA PHE A 10 6.18 8.16 -11.30
C PHE A 10 5.44 9.50 -11.11
N GLN A 11 4.96 10.08 -12.21
CA GLN A 11 4.30 11.39 -12.20
C GLN A 11 2.96 11.31 -12.92
N GLN A 12 1.96 11.99 -12.36
CA GLN A 12 0.60 12.08 -12.92
C GLN A 12 0.03 10.70 -13.26
N GLN A 13 0.30 9.72 -12.42
CA GLN A 13 -0.14 8.33 -12.60
C GLN A 13 -0.90 7.88 -11.36
N ASP A 14 -2.02 7.21 -11.59
CA ASP A 14 -2.76 6.53 -10.54
C ASP A 14 -2.09 5.20 -10.16
N THR A 15 -2.59 4.61 -9.08
CA THR A 15 -2.07 3.35 -8.54
C THR A 15 -2.19 2.21 -9.54
N GLU A 16 -3.22 2.20 -10.37
CA GLU A 16 -3.42 1.17 -11.41
C GLU A 16 -2.35 1.28 -12.51
N ALA A 17 -2.06 2.48 -13.01
CA ALA A 17 -1.05 2.73 -14.05
C ALA A 17 0.37 2.40 -13.57
N ILE A 18 0.71 2.77 -12.34
CA ILE A 18 1.99 2.41 -11.72
C ILE A 18 2.09 0.89 -11.59
N THR A 19 1.01 0.24 -11.14
CA THR A 19 0.91 -1.22 -11.02
C THR A 19 1.10 -1.90 -12.37
N ALA A 20 0.36 -1.48 -13.39
CA ALA A 20 0.43 -2.03 -14.74
C ALA A 20 1.86 -1.96 -15.30
N THR A 21 2.53 -0.82 -15.12
CA THR A 21 3.91 -0.60 -15.56
C THR A 21 4.85 -1.62 -14.91
N LEU A 22 4.82 -1.73 -13.58
CA LEU A 22 5.74 -2.61 -12.86
C LEU A 22 5.43 -4.10 -13.05
N LEU A 23 4.16 -4.49 -13.16
CA LEU A 23 3.78 -5.86 -13.46
C LEU A 23 4.23 -6.27 -14.87
N ALA A 24 3.99 -5.42 -15.87
CA ALA A 24 4.40 -5.68 -17.26
C ALA A 24 5.92 -5.82 -17.40
N GLU A 25 6.70 -4.95 -16.75
CA GLU A 25 8.17 -5.05 -16.72
C GLU A 25 8.69 -6.33 -16.04
N ASN A 26 7.89 -6.93 -15.16
CA ASN A 26 8.20 -8.19 -14.49
C ASN A 26 7.56 -9.41 -15.18
N GLY A 27 6.91 -9.22 -16.35
CA GLY A 27 6.29 -10.30 -17.12
C GLY A 27 4.99 -10.85 -16.52
N ILE A 28 4.35 -10.13 -15.59
CA ILE A 28 3.05 -10.50 -15.02
C ILE A 28 1.95 -9.88 -15.89
N THR A 29 1.26 -10.73 -16.64
CA THR A 29 0.22 -10.31 -17.61
C THR A 29 -1.20 -10.62 -17.16
N ASP A 30 -1.38 -11.66 -16.34
CA ASP A 30 -2.70 -12.07 -15.85
C ASP A 30 -2.97 -11.45 -14.48
N TRP A 31 -3.53 -10.25 -14.49
CA TRP A 31 -3.97 -9.55 -13.30
C TRP A 31 -5.24 -8.75 -13.56
N THR A 32 -6.00 -8.44 -12.52
CA THR A 32 -7.25 -7.67 -12.63
C THR A 32 -7.40 -6.69 -11.47
N PRO A 33 -7.44 -5.38 -11.73
CA PRO A 33 -7.91 -4.41 -10.76
C PRO A 33 -9.43 -4.55 -10.59
N TRP A 34 -9.90 -4.64 -9.35
CA TRP A 34 -11.30 -4.77 -8.99
C TRP A 34 -11.58 -3.91 -7.76
N CYS A 35 -11.34 -2.61 -7.89
CA CYS A 35 -11.59 -1.64 -6.85
C CYS A 35 -12.97 -1.00 -7.04
N TYR A 36 -13.60 -0.63 -5.92
CA TYR A 36 -14.90 0.04 -5.88
C TYR A 36 -14.76 1.53 -5.58
N GLY A 37 -13.68 1.92 -4.90
CA GLY A 37 -13.29 3.30 -4.67
C GLY A 37 -12.49 3.90 -5.83
N GLU A 38 -12.42 5.23 -5.84
CA GLU A 38 -11.53 5.96 -6.74
C GLU A 38 -10.12 6.03 -6.13
N HIS A 39 -9.10 5.75 -6.95
CA HIS A 39 -7.68 5.88 -6.59
C HIS A 39 -7.00 6.83 -7.57
N PRO A 40 -7.13 8.15 -7.38
CA PRO A 40 -6.72 9.12 -8.39
C PRO A 40 -5.21 9.24 -8.55
N ALA A 41 -4.84 9.90 -9.64
CA ALA A 41 -3.47 10.11 -10.02
C ALA A 41 -2.67 10.87 -8.96
N ARG A 42 -1.49 10.34 -8.65
CA ARG A 42 -0.51 11.01 -7.79
C ARG A 42 0.31 11.96 -8.63
N GLU A 43 0.43 13.21 -8.17
CA GLU A 43 1.27 14.22 -8.83
C GLU A 43 2.73 13.74 -8.90
N PHE A 44 3.20 13.09 -7.84
CA PHE A 44 4.57 12.64 -7.67
C PHE A 44 4.61 11.45 -6.71
N CYS A 45 5.20 10.32 -7.14
CA CYS A 45 5.38 9.13 -6.33
C CYS A 45 6.72 8.46 -6.65
N VAL A 46 7.50 8.16 -5.62
CA VAL A 46 8.88 7.69 -5.77
C VAL A 46 9.03 6.28 -5.20
N GLN A 47 9.53 5.38 -6.03
CA GLN A 47 10.17 4.13 -5.58
C GLN A 47 11.60 4.49 -5.17
N TYR A 48 11.91 4.48 -3.88
CA TYR A 48 13.19 4.97 -3.37
C TYR A 48 14.01 3.86 -2.70
N GLY A 49 14.91 3.24 -3.46
CA GLY A 49 15.82 2.23 -2.93
C GLY A 49 15.10 0.99 -2.39
N GLU A 50 13.95 0.65 -2.95
CA GLU A 50 13.13 -0.48 -2.53
C GLU A 50 12.87 -1.43 -3.70
N SER A 51 12.51 -2.69 -3.41
CA SER A 51 12.17 -3.65 -4.46
C SER A 51 10.82 -3.33 -5.10
N ASP A 52 10.57 -3.75 -6.34
CA ASP A 52 9.27 -3.47 -6.97
C ASP A 52 8.12 -4.07 -6.14
N LEU A 53 8.33 -5.25 -5.54
CA LEU A 53 7.32 -5.87 -4.70
C LEU A 53 7.07 -5.04 -3.43
N ALA A 54 8.12 -4.55 -2.78
CA ALA A 54 7.99 -3.70 -1.59
C ALA A 54 7.26 -2.40 -1.92
N PHE A 55 7.62 -1.76 -3.04
CA PHE A 55 6.97 -0.53 -3.51
C PHE A 55 5.49 -0.74 -3.81
N LEU A 56 5.14 -1.76 -4.61
CA LEU A 56 3.75 -2.07 -4.94
C LEU A 56 2.94 -2.42 -3.68
N THR A 57 3.48 -3.27 -2.80
CA THR A 57 2.79 -3.66 -1.56
C THR A 57 2.52 -2.45 -0.67
N ARG A 58 3.49 -1.53 -0.54
CA ARG A 58 3.31 -0.28 0.20
C ARG A 58 2.29 0.64 -0.48
N LEU A 59 2.38 0.81 -1.79
CA LEU A 59 1.47 1.67 -2.56
C LEU A 59 0.02 1.18 -2.45
N TRP A 60 -0.21 -0.12 -2.64
CA TRP A 60 -1.53 -0.72 -2.46
C TRP A 60 -2.01 -0.57 -1.03
N SER A 61 -1.15 -0.80 -0.03
CA SER A 61 -1.48 -0.58 1.37
C SER A 61 -1.89 0.87 1.68
N GLU A 62 -1.22 1.88 1.10
CA GLU A 62 -1.60 3.29 1.28
C GLU A 62 -2.99 3.58 0.71
N GLU A 63 -3.31 2.97 -0.42
CA GLU A 63 -4.62 3.06 -1.07
C GLU A 63 -5.67 2.11 -0.47
N GLY A 64 -5.34 1.41 0.61
CA GLY A 64 -6.21 0.42 1.22
C GLY A 64 -6.44 -0.84 0.36
N ILE A 65 -5.76 -0.98 -0.77
CA ILE A 65 -5.87 -2.13 -1.66
C ILE A 65 -5.15 -3.33 -1.05
N PHE A 66 -5.81 -4.47 -1.08
CA PHE A 66 -5.21 -5.77 -0.83
C PHE A 66 -5.22 -6.62 -2.11
N PHE A 67 -4.44 -7.70 -2.10
CA PHE A 67 -4.31 -8.56 -3.26
C PHE A 67 -4.30 -10.03 -2.86
N TYR A 68 -4.70 -10.88 -3.81
CA TYR A 68 -4.66 -12.33 -3.66
C TYR A 68 -4.62 -13.00 -5.03
N ASP A 69 -4.19 -14.26 -5.05
CA ASP A 69 -4.19 -15.08 -6.25
C ASP A 69 -5.53 -15.81 -6.40
N ARG A 70 -6.04 -15.88 -7.63
CA ARG A 70 -7.23 -16.66 -7.98
C ARG A 70 -6.94 -17.54 -9.19
N PRO A 71 -7.71 -18.62 -9.41
CA PRO A 71 -7.64 -19.36 -10.67
C PRO A 71 -7.84 -18.41 -11.87
N SER A 72 -6.97 -18.55 -12.88
CA SER A 72 -7.11 -17.80 -14.13
C SER A 72 -8.43 -18.15 -14.82
N ALA A 73 -9.02 -17.18 -15.52
CA ALA A 73 -10.21 -17.42 -16.34
C ALA A 73 -9.92 -18.41 -17.49
N GLY A 74 -8.66 -18.51 -17.93
CA GLY A 74 -8.22 -19.47 -18.94
C GLY A 74 -8.07 -20.90 -18.43
N GLY A 75 -8.23 -21.15 -17.13
CA GLY A 75 -8.13 -22.48 -16.51
C GLY A 75 -6.72 -22.93 -16.15
N ASP A 76 -5.69 -22.34 -16.77
CA ASP A 76 -4.28 -22.63 -16.49
C ASP A 76 -3.66 -21.53 -15.61
N GLY A 77 -3.20 -21.90 -14.41
CA GLY A 77 -2.42 -21.04 -13.53
C GLY A 77 -3.24 -20.09 -12.63
N LEU A 78 -2.55 -19.09 -12.10
CA LEU A 78 -3.07 -18.10 -11.15
C LEU A 78 -3.07 -16.71 -11.79
N ALA A 79 -4.12 -15.96 -11.51
CA ALA A 79 -4.28 -14.55 -11.85
C ALA A 79 -4.23 -13.71 -10.57
N LEU A 80 -3.50 -12.60 -10.61
CA LEU A 80 -3.43 -11.66 -9.49
C LEU A 80 -4.71 -10.80 -9.45
N ARG A 81 -5.38 -10.74 -8.31
CA ARG A 81 -6.51 -9.84 -8.06
C ARG A 81 -6.07 -8.72 -7.12
N LEU A 82 -6.41 -7.48 -7.46
CA LEU A 82 -6.31 -6.33 -6.56
C LEU A 82 -7.72 -5.83 -6.26
N THR A 83 -8.02 -5.52 -5.01
CA THR A 83 -9.33 -5.01 -4.60
C THR A 83 -9.22 -4.23 -3.29
N ASP A 84 -10.18 -3.38 -3.00
CA ASP A 84 -10.23 -2.45 -1.87
C ASP A 84 -11.45 -2.67 -0.96
N ASP A 85 -12.23 -3.73 -1.22
CA ASP A 85 -13.50 -4.03 -0.56
C ASP A 85 -13.74 -5.56 -0.51
N GLU A 86 -14.39 -6.05 0.56
CA GLU A 86 -14.69 -7.47 0.71
C GLU A 86 -15.66 -8.02 -0.35
N ALA A 87 -16.43 -7.16 -1.02
CA ALA A 87 -17.28 -7.52 -2.15
C ALA A 87 -16.46 -8.06 -3.34
N GLY A 88 -15.16 -7.71 -3.41
CA GLY A 88 -14.24 -8.20 -4.43
C GLY A 88 -13.77 -9.65 -4.23
N LEU A 89 -14.00 -10.24 -3.04
CA LEU A 89 -13.56 -11.59 -2.66
C LEU A 89 -14.26 -12.71 -3.44
N TYR A 90 -13.57 -13.84 -3.62
CA TYR A 90 -14.10 -14.99 -4.35
C TYR A 90 -15.10 -15.79 -3.50
N PRO A 91 -16.35 -16.03 -3.96
CA PRO A 91 -17.35 -16.77 -3.18
C PRO A 91 -17.09 -18.28 -3.24
N ALA A 92 -16.85 -18.90 -2.09
CA ALA A 92 -16.65 -20.35 -1.93
C ALA A 92 -17.90 -21.11 -1.46
N GLY A 93 -19.01 -20.41 -1.19
CA GLY A 93 -20.27 -21.00 -0.77
C GLY A 93 -20.31 -21.38 0.71
N GLU A 94 -21.10 -22.39 1.06
CA GLU A 94 -21.24 -22.86 2.44
C GLU A 94 -20.16 -23.89 2.81
N MET A 95 -19.71 -23.83 4.07
CA MET A 95 -18.83 -24.83 4.66
C MET A 95 -19.41 -25.29 5.98
N ALA A 96 -19.78 -26.57 6.07
CA ALA A 96 -20.33 -27.15 7.30
C ALA A 96 -19.24 -27.30 8.37
N PHE A 97 -19.57 -27.07 9.62
CA PHE A 97 -18.76 -27.43 10.76
C PHE A 97 -19.01 -28.90 11.12
N ASN A 98 -17.95 -29.72 11.06
CA ASN A 98 -18.01 -31.12 11.45
C ASN A 98 -16.77 -31.51 12.29
N PRO A 99 -16.89 -31.55 13.63
CA PRO A 99 -15.78 -31.92 14.51
C PRO A 99 -15.44 -33.42 14.45
N ASP A 100 -16.29 -34.26 13.84
CA ASP A 100 -16.04 -35.68 13.69
C ASP A 100 -15.26 -35.97 12.39
N SER A 101 -13.95 -35.85 12.49
CA SER A 101 -13.00 -36.16 11.41
C SER A 101 -12.91 -37.64 11.04
N ARG A 102 -13.68 -38.53 11.69
CA ARG A 102 -13.66 -39.98 11.43
C ARG A 102 -14.90 -40.48 10.69
N ALA A 103 -16.04 -39.80 10.82
CA ALA A 103 -17.31 -40.26 10.26
C ALA A 103 -17.51 -39.87 8.79
N ASP A 104 -17.00 -38.72 8.36
CA ASP A 104 -17.13 -38.22 6.98
C ASP A 104 -15.89 -37.45 6.57
N THR A 105 -14.95 -38.15 5.93
CA THR A 105 -13.72 -37.55 5.39
C THR A 105 -13.87 -37.07 3.96
N THR A 106 -15.03 -37.27 3.33
CA THR A 106 -15.21 -37.07 1.88
C THR A 106 -15.84 -35.71 1.59
N ASN A 107 -16.75 -35.25 2.45
CA ASN A 107 -17.37 -33.95 2.29
C ASN A 107 -16.47 -32.82 2.83
N PRO A 108 -16.30 -31.72 2.07
CA PRO A 108 -15.65 -30.51 2.55
C PRO A 108 -16.30 -29.98 3.84
N CYS A 109 -15.49 -29.75 4.88
CA CYS A 109 -15.95 -29.18 6.14
C CYS A 109 -14.86 -28.37 6.85
N ILE A 110 -15.26 -27.61 7.87
CA ILE A 110 -14.39 -27.09 8.92
C ILE A 110 -14.47 -28.07 10.10
N SER A 111 -13.36 -28.65 10.51
CA SER A 111 -13.31 -29.59 11.63
C SER A 111 -12.91 -28.97 12.97
N GLU A 112 -12.12 -27.89 12.91
CA GLU A 112 -11.78 -27.08 14.09
C GLU A 112 -12.08 -25.61 13.80
N PHE A 113 -12.64 -24.92 14.79
CA PHE A 113 -12.92 -23.48 14.73
C PHE A 113 -12.57 -22.82 16.06
N ARG A 114 -11.52 -22.00 16.08
CA ARG A 114 -11.01 -21.35 17.30
C ARG A 114 -11.07 -19.83 17.17
N TYR A 115 -12.12 -19.25 17.71
CA TYR A 115 -12.33 -17.80 17.73
C TYR A 115 -11.40 -17.08 18.71
N GLN A 116 -10.86 -15.94 18.30
CA GLN A 116 -9.91 -15.14 19.06
C GLN A 116 -10.22 -13.65 18.88
N VAL A 117 -10.09 -12.90 19.99
CA VAL A 117 -10.20 -11.43 20.00
C VAL A 117 -8.98 -10.87 20.71
N GLN A 118 -8.46 -9.75 20.22
CA GLN A 118 -7.30 -9.08 20.78
C GLN A 118 -7.51 -7.57 20.85
N VAL A 119 -6.92 -6.93 21.86
CA VAL A 119 -6.95 -5.47 21.98
C VAL A 119 -6.12 -4.84 20.86
N ARG A 120 -6.71 -3.86 20.17
CA ARG A 120 -6.09 -3.09 19.08
C ARG A 120 -6.43 -1.61 19.23
N PRO A 121 -5.79 -0.71 18.47
CA PRO A 121 -6.16 0.70 18.45
C PRO A 121 -7.67 0.90 18.34
N SER A 122 -8.17 1.93 19.02
CA SER A 122 -9.60 2.26 19.09
C SER A 122 -9.98 3.48 18.27
N SER A 123 -9.00 4.26 17.82
CA SER A 123 -9.20 5.38 16.89
C SER A 123 -7.89 5.69 16.18
N VAL A 124 -8.00 6.25 14.98
CA VAL A 124 -6.90 6.86 14.23
C VAL A 124 -7.27 8.31 13.93
N GLU A 125 -6.33 9.21 14.15
CA GLU A 125 -6.39 10.62 13.77
C GLU A 125 -5.18 10.92 12.87
N THR A 126 -5.42 11.38 11.65
CA THR A 126 -4.38 11.74 10.69
C THR A 126 -4.40 13.25 10.43
N GLN A 127 -3.23 13.86 10.28
CA GLN A 127 -3.12 15.28 9.96
C GLN A 127 -2.04 15.54 8.91
N ASP A 128 -2.26 16.52 8.03
CA ASP A 128 -1.26 16.97 7.07
C ASP A 128 -1.29 18.51 6.90
N HIS A 129 -0.44 19.04 6.03
CA HIS A 129 -0.39 20.46 5.67
C HIS A 129 -0.13 20.63 4.17
N THR A 130 -0.95 21.48 3.52
CA THR A 130 -0.73 21.90 2.14
C THR A 130 -0.53 23.41 2.04
N PHE A 131 0.57 23.82 1.41
CA PHE A 131 0.86 25.26 1.23
C PHE A 131 -0.14 25.98 0.32
N LYS A 132 -0.91 25.23 -0.50
CA LYS A 132 -1.97 25.79 -1.36
C LYS A 132 -3.20 26.21 -0.55
N SER A 133 -3.40 25.60 0.63
CA SER A 133 -4.50 25.91 1.56
C SER A 133 -3.97 25.91 3.01
N PRO A 134 -3.12 26.88 3.39
CA PRO A 134 -2.37 26.84 4.64
C PRO A 134 -3.24 26.98 5.92
N LEU A 135 -4.49 27.40 5.78
CA LEU A 135 -5.46 27.54 6.87
C LEU A 135 -6.44 26.35 6.96
N TRP A 136 -6.32 25.36 6.08
CA TRP A 136 -7.14 24.16 6.16
C TRP A 136 -6.57 23.24 7.23
N ASP A 137 -7.40 22.86 8.21
CA ASP A 137 -6.98 22.04 9.35
C ASP A 137 -6.43 20.67 8.93
N ALA A 138 -6.87 20.17 7.77
CA ALA A 138 -6.39 18.94 7.13
C ALA A 138 -6.26 17.77 8.13
N ARG A 139 -7.27 17.60 8.99
CA ARG A 139 -7.31 16.61 10.06
C ARG A 139 -8.52 15.70 9.90
N PHE A 140 -8.29 14.39 9.89
CA PHE A 140 -9.32 13.38 9.66
C PHE A 140 -9.19 12.22 10.63
N GLY A 141 -10.34 11.78 11.15
CA GLY A 141 -10.42 10.74 12.17
C GLY A 141 -11.26 9.56 11.74
N ARG A 142 -10.93 8.38 12.26
CA ARG A 142 -11.80 7.19 12.20
C ARG A 142 -11.77 6.46 13.53
N ASP A 143 -12.94 6.30 14.13
CA ASP A 143 -13.14 5.42 15.28
C ASP A 143 -13.19 3.95 14.85
N ALA A 144 -12.70 3.08 15.72
CA ALA A 144 -12.77 1.64 15.55
C ALA A 144 -14.20 1.12 15.75
N GLU A 145 -14.58 0.18 14.89
CA GLU A 145 -15.79 -0.61 15.07
C GLU A 145 -15.48 -1.93 15.79
N TYR A 146 -16.52 -2.58 16.34
CA TYR A 146 -16.44 -3.90 16.99
C TYR A 146 -15.38 -3.98 18.11
N LEU A 147 -15.50 -3.13 19.13
CA LEU A 147 -14.56 -3.04 20.24
C LEU A 147 -14.51 -4.30 21.13
N ASN A 148 -15.53 -5.17 21.07
CA ASN A 148 -15.57 -6.44 21.82
C ASN A 148 -15.25 -6.28 23.33
N GLY A 149 -15.75 -5.19 23.93
CA GLY A 149 -15.54 -4.87 25.35
C GLY A 149 -14.21 -4.18 25.67
N GLN A 150 -13.35 -3.88 24.69
CA GLN A 150 -12.14 -3.09 24.91
C GLN A 150 -12.46 -1.61 25.21
N TYR A 151 -11.52 -0.92 25.87
CA TYR A 151 -11.61 0.53 26.08
C TYR A 151 -11.35 1.33 24.79
N ALA A 152 -11.97 2.50 24.68
CA ALA A 152 -11.84 3.41 23.54
C ALA A 152 -10.74 4.48 23.70
N GLN A 153 -9.67 4.16 24.45
CA GLN A 153 -8.61 5.12 24.81
C GLN A 153 -7.30 4.94 24.03
N TYR A 154 -7.25 3.99 23.10
CA TYR A 154 -6.04 3.59 22.38
C TYR A 154 -5.97 4.29 21.02
N GLU A 155 -5.79 5.61 21.05
CA GLU A 155 -5.68 6.45 19.85
C GLU A 155 -4.29 6.32 19.21
N ILE A 156 -4.26 6.31 17.88
CA ILE A 156 -3.08 6.59 17.07
C ILE A 156 -3.25 7.97 16.44
N PHE A 157 -2.27 8.85 16.67
CA PHE A 157 -2.17 10.12 15.95
C PHE A 157 -1.01 10.04 14.95
N ASP A 158 -1.28 10.26 13.67
CA ASP A 158 -0.34 10.12 12.56
C ASP A 158 -0.12 11.45 11.82
N TYR A 159 1.16 11.76 11.56
CA TYR A 159 1.58 12.95 10.82
C TYR A 159 2.93 12.70 10.12
N PRO A 160 3.08 13.02 8.82
CA PRO A 160 2.07 13.59 7.92
C PRO A 160 1.13 12.53 7.33
N GLY A 161 -0.14 12.91 7.14
CA GLY A 161 -1.20 12.02 6.63
C GLY A 161 -1.19 11.76 5.12
N ARG A 162 -0.42 12.49 4.34
CA ARG A 162 -0.19 12.36 2.88
C ARG A 162 -1.40 12.60 1.98
N PHE A 163 -2.30 13.49 2.36
CA PHE A 163 -3.47 13.85 1.55
C PHE A 163 -3.52 15.36 1.28
N LYS A 164 -4.17 15.73 0.17
CA LYS A 164 -4.32 17.14 -0.25
C LYS A 164 -5.79 17.58 -0.35
N ASP A 165 -6.72 16.67 -0.08
CA ASP A 165 -8.16 16.90 -0.09
C ASP A 165 -8.86 16.07 0.99
N GLU A 166 -10.13 16.38 1.22
CA GLU A 166 -10.95 15.81 2.28
C GLU A 166 -11.30 14.33 2.06
N GLN A 167 -11.51 13.91 0.81
CA GLN A 167 -11.91 12.55 0.50
C GLN A 167 -10.76 11.58 0.82
N HIS A 168 -9.55 11.86 0.33
CA HIS A 168 -8.38 11.04 0.64
C HIS A 168 -8.02 11.05 2.12
N GLY A 169 -8.17 12.19 2.80
CA GLY A 169 -7.91 12.26 4.23
C GLY A 169 -8.82 11.32 5.03
N ARG A 170 -10.11 11.28 4.68
CA ARG A 170 -11.07 10.33 5.28
C ARG A 170 -10.76 8.88 4.91
N ASP A 171 -10.45 8.62 3.64
CA ASP A 171 -10.14 7.28 3.16
C ASP A 171 -8.89 6.72 3.82
N PHE A 172 -7.80 7.50 3.92
CA PHE A 172 -6.57 7.06 4.57
C PHE A 172 -6.75 6.85 6.07
N ALA A 173 -7.51 7.70 6.77
CA ALA A 173 -7.84 7.47 8.18
C ALA A 173 -8.62 6.15 8.37
N ARG A 174 -9.59 5.87 7.48
CA ARG A 174 -10.31 4.59 7.44
C ARG A 174 -9.37 3.42 7.17
N TYR A 175 -8.54 3.49 6.14
CA TYR A 175 -7.65 2.40 5.74
C TYR A 175 -6.64 2.07 6.83
N GLN A 176 -6.08 3.08 7.49
CA GLN A 176 -5.23 2.88 8.65
C GLN A 176 -5.98 2.19 9.79
N MET A 177 -7.18 2.67 10.13
CA MET A 177 -7.97 2.09 11.22
C MET A 177 -8.31 0.61 10.96
N GLU A 178 -8.75 0.28 9.75
CA GLU A 178 -9.03 -1.09 9.32
C GLU A 178 -7.76 -1.96 9.31
N GLY A 179 -6.64 -1.43 8.81
CA GLY A 179 -5.34 -2.11 8.79
C GLY A 179 -4.80 -2.41 10.20
N TRP A 180 -4.91 -1.46 11.13
CA TRP A 180 -4.51 -1.65 12.54
C TRP A 180 -5.36 -2.67 13.28
N ARG A 181 -6.59 -2.93 12.80
CA ARG A 181 -7.54 -3.87 13.40
C ARG A 181 -7.77 -5.13 12.59
N ASN A 182 -6.96 -5.36 11.55
CA ASN A 182 -7.11 -6.48 10.63
C ASN A 182 -6.97 -7.85 11.29
N ASP A 183 -6.49 -7.89 12.54
CA ASP A 183 -6.36 -9.08 13.38
C ASP A 183 -6.96 -8.89 14.79
N ALA A 184 -7.85 -7.90 14.97
CA ALA A 184 -8.56 -7.65 16.23
C ALA A 184 -9.57 -8.75 16.55
N GLU A 185 -10.19 -9.33 15.51
CA GLU A 185 -11.20 -10.39 15.61
C GLU A 185 -10.95 -11.41 14.50
N MET A 186 -10.59 -12.64 14.87
CA MET A 186 -10.22 -13.69 13.94
C MET A 186 -10.69 -15.06 14.42
N ALA A 187 -10.66 -16.06 13.54
CA ALA A 187 -10.70 -17.45 13.91
C ALA A 187 -9.60 -18.25 13.20
N VAL A 188 -9.04 -19.23 13.91
CA VAL A 188 -8.14 -20.24 13.34
C VAL A 188 -8.95 -21.49 13.08
N CYS A 189 -8.90 -21.97 11.84
CA CYS A 189 -9.73 -23.07 11.36
C CYS A 189 -8.87 -24.20 10.78
N VAL A 190 -9.38 -25.43 10.85
CA VAL A 190 -8.84 -26.57 10.09
C VAL A 190 -9.93 -27.06 9.15
N SER A 191 -9.59 -27.21 7.87
CA SER A 191 -10.49 -27.71 6.82
C SER A 191 -9.83 -28.82 6.02
N ASN A 192 -10.62 -29.71 5.44
CA ASN A 192 -10.18 -30.69 4.44
C ASN A 192 -10.40 -30.19 2.99
N SER A 193 -10.79 -28.91 2.80
CA SER A 193 -11.12 -28.35 1.49
C SER A 193 -9.97 -27.54 0.88
N PRO A 194 -9.56 -27.80 -0.37
CA PRO A 194 -8.66 -26.90 -1.12
C PRO A 194 -9.40 -25.67 -1.67
N ALA A 195 -10.74 -25.61 -1.56
CA ALA A 195 -11.55 -24.52 -2.08
C ALA A 195 -11.51 -23.24 -1.20
N LEU A 196 -10.77 -23.29 -0.09
CA LEU A 196 -10.56 -22.15 0.80
C LEU A 196 -9.10 -21.72 0.71
N TRP A 197 -8.84 -20.51 0.21
CA TRP A 197 -7.52 -19.91 0.10
C TRP A 197 -7.62 -18.40 0.38
N PRO A 198 -6.50 -17.70 0.69
CA PRO A 198 -6.54 -16.27 0.93
C PRO A 198 -7.24 -15.52 -0.20
N GLY A 199 -8.23 -14.69 0.13
CA GLY A 199 -9.06 -14.00 -0.85
C GLY A 199 -10.40 -14.69 -1.20
N THR A 200 -10.73 -15.79 -0.53
CA THR A 200 -12.09 -16.37 -0.58
C THR A 200 -12.96 -15.93 0.58
N ARG A 201 -14.27 -15.93 0.36
CA ARG A 201 -15.33 -15.78 1.39
C ARG A 201 -16.23 -17.00 1.40
N PHE A 202 -16.64 -17.45 2.58
CA PHE A 202 -17.53 -18.60 2.75
C PHE A 202 -18.49 -18.38 3.92
N THR A 203 -19.62 -19.09 3.93
CA THR A 203 -20.57 -19.09 5.04
C THR A 203 -20.34 -20.32 5.90
N LEU A 204 -20.00 -20.16 7.18
CA LEU A 204 -19.92 -21.28 8.11
C LEU A 204 -21.34 -21.71 8.53
N THR A 205 -21.62 -23.01 8.51
CA THR A 205 -22.93 -23.55 8.93
C THR A 205 -22.77 -24.71 9.91
N GLY A 206 -23.79 -24.97 10.74
CA GLY A 206 -23.80 -26.13 11.64
C GLY A 206 -22.85 -26.05 12.85
N HIS A 207 -22.24 -24.90 13.12
CA HIS A 207 -21.44 -24.70 14.32
C HIS A 207 -22.36 -24.63 15.57
N PRO A 208 -22.03 -25.28 16.71
CA PRO A 208 -22.87 -25.29 17.92
C PRO A 208 -23.19 -23.92 18.52
N SER A 209 -22.32 -22.94 18.26
CA SER A 209 -22.55 -21.53 18.57
C SER A 209 -23.04 -20.79 17.33
N ASP A 210 -24.27 -20.29 17.39
CA ASP A 210 -24.91 -19.55 16.30
C ASP A 210 -24.17 -18.26 15.92
N LEU A 211 -23.41 -17.68 16.85
CA LEU A 211 -22.59 -16.49 16.60
C LEU A 211 -21.60 -16.70 15.43
N PHE A 212 -21.13 -17.93 15.24
CA PHE A 212 -20.13 -18.24 14.21
C PHE A 212 -20.75 -18.73 12.90
N ASN A 213 -22.05 -19.02 12.87
CA ASN A 213 -22.78 -19.41 11.66
C ASN A 213 -23.08 -18.19 10.77
N ARG A 214 -22.04 -17.65 10.13
CA ARG A 214 -22.04 -16.39 9.37
C ARG A 214 -20.98 -16.42 8.27
N ASP A 215 -20.88 -15.33 7.51
CA ASP A 215 -19.85 -15.17 6.48
C ASP A 215 -18.47 -14.85 7.09
N TRP A 216 -17.46 -15.54 6.59
CA TRP A 216 -16.05 -15.42 6.96
C TRP A 216 -15.22 -15.24 5.69
N GLN A 217 -14.17 -14.43 5.77
CA GLN A 217 -13.17 -14.28 4.71
C GLN A 217 -11.85 -14.92 5.13
N VAL A 218 -11.19 -15.61 4.21
CA VAL A 218 -9.89 -16.25 4.42
C VAL A 218 -8.79 -15.23 4.16
N VAL A 219 -7.94 -14.99 5.17
CA VAL A 219 -6.83 -14.02 5.09
C VAL A 219 -5.45 -14.71 5.06
N SER A 220 -5.37 -15.96 5.50
CA SER A 220 -4.15 -16.77 5.44
C SER A 220 -4.50 -18.26 5.39
N GLY A 221 -3.65 -19.06 4.73
CA GLY A 221 -3.86 -20.50 4.59
C GLY A 221 -2.56 -21.27 4.40
N VAL A 222 -2.46 -22.45 5.02
CA VAL A 222 -1.39 -23.43 4.80
C VAL A 222 -2.05 -24.75 4.42
N LEU A 223 -1.92 -25.13 3.15
CA LEU A 223 -2.41 -26.39 2.61
C LEU A 223 -1.32 -27.45 2.66
N SER A 224 -1.61 -28.58 3.31
CA SER A 224 -0.71 -29.73 3.46
C SER A 224 -1.38 -30.98 2.91
N GLY A 225 -0.66 -31.75 2.11
CA GLY A 225 -1.13 -33.03 1.59
C GLY A 225 -0.14 -34.15 1.88
N GLU A 226 -0.64 -35.31 2.30
CA GLU A 226 0.18 -36.50 2.54
C GLU A 226 -0.37 -37.69 1.76
N GLN A 227 0.52 -38.46 1.11
CA GLN A 227 0.14 -39.67 0.38
C GLN A 227 0.98 -40.88 0.83
N PRO A 228 0.69 -41.45 2.03
CA PRO A 228 1.50 -42.54 2.59
C PRO A 228 1.52 -43.82 1.72
N GLN A 229 0.43 -44.06 0.97
CA GLN A 229 0.25 -45.25 0.14
C GLN A 229 0.89 -45.16 -1.26
N ALA A 230 1.50 -44.02 -1.62
CA ALA A 230 2.25 -43.92 -2.88
C ALA A 230 3.50 -44.83 -2.88
N LEU A 231 4.05 -45.14 -1.71
CA LEU A 231 5.16 -46.07 -1.55
C LEU A 231 4.65 -47.52 -1.48
N HIS A 232 5.14 -48.37 -2.39
CA HIS A 232 4.76 -49.78 -2.43
C HIS A 232 5.13 -50.48 -1.11
N GLY A 233 4.15 -51.11 -0.45
CA GLY A 233 4.34 -51.79 0.82
C GLY A 233 4.07 -50.94 2.08
N SER A 234 3.85 -49.63 1.95
CA SER A 234 3.35 -48.81 3.06
C SER A 234 1.92 -49.19 3.42
N ARG A 235 1.68 -49.42 4.72
CA ARG A 235 0.35 -49.60 5.32
C ARG A 235 0.08 -48.38 6.20
N GLY A 236 -1.11 -47.77 6.07
CA GLY A 236 -1.47 -46.53 6.76
C GLY A 236 -2.74 -45.91 6.17
N GLN A 237 -3.08 -44.69 6.62
CA GLN A 237 -4.20 -43.92 6.05
C GLN A 237 -3.98 -43.63 4.55
N GLY A 238 -5.08 -43.38 3.83
CA GLY A 238 -5.06 -42.99 2.41
C GLY A 238 -4.47 -41.59 2.20
N THR A 239 -4.61 -41.04 0.99
CA THR A 239 -4.24 -39.65 0.72
C THR A 239 -5.04 -38.71 1.62
N THR A 240 -4.36 -37.80 2.33
CA THR A 240 -5.00 -36.80 3.18
C THR A 240 -4.66 -35.39 2.71
N LEU A 241 -5.58 -34.46 2.97
CA LEU A 241 -5.43 -33.03 2.73
C LEU A 241 -5.89 -32.29 3.98
N SER A 242 -5.08 -31.35 4.45
CA SER A 242 -5.40 -30.49 5.58
C SER A 242 -5.07 -29.05 5.23
N ASN A 243 -5.98 -28.15 5.53
CA ASN A 243 -5.89 -26.73 5.25
C ASN A 243 -6.06 -25.96 6.55
N HIS A 244 -4.97 -25.37 7.04
CA HIS A 244 -4.96 -24.54 8.24
C HIS A 244 -5.17 -23.09 7.83
N LEU A 245 -6.28 -22.51 8.28
CA LEU A 245 -6.75 -21.21 7.80
C LEU A 245 -6.82 -20.20 8.95
N THR A 246 -6.53 -18.94 8.64
CA THR A 246 -6.94 -17.80 9.46
C THR A 246 -8.03 -17.05 8.72
N VAL A 247 -9.13 -16.81 9.41
CA VAL A 247 -10.30 -16.15 8.85
C VAL A 247 -10.70 -14.97 9.72
N ILE A 248 -11.34 -13.96 9.11
CA ILE A 248 -11.95 -12.85 9.83
C ILE A 248 -13.44 -12.73 9.42
N PRO A 249 -14.29 -12.04 10.19
CA PRO A 249 -15.66 -11.78 9.77
C PRO A 249 -15.71 -11.08 8.40
N ALA A 250 -16.65 -11.47 7.53
CA ALA A 250 -16.78 -10.89 6.19
C ALA A 250 -17.69 -9.66 6.12
N ASP A 251 -18.05 -9.06 7.26
CA ASP A 251 -18.84 -7.82 7.34
C ASP A 251 -17.95 -6.55 7.37
N ARG A 252 -16.67 -6.72 7.05
CA ARG A 252 -15.64 -5.68 7.08
C ARG A 252 -14.56 -6.01 6.06
N THR A 253 -13.90 -5.00 5.54
CA THR A 253 -12.78 -5.20 4.62
C THR A 253 -11.51 -5.56 5.40
N TRP A 254 -10.80 -6.64 5.01
CA TRP A 254 -9.42 -6.84 5.47
C TRP A 254 -8.50 -5.84 4.78
N ARG A 255 -7.69 -5.12 5.55
CA ARG A 255 -6.63 -4.27 4.98
C ARG A 255 -5.26 -4.66 5.51
N PRO A 256 -4.19 -4.51 4.71
CA PRO A 256 -2.84 -4.68 5.22
C PRO A 256 -2.57 -3.65 6.33
N ARG A 257 -1.71 -4.04 7.28
CA ARG A 257 -1.24 -3.08 8.28
C ARG A 257 -0.46 -1.96 7.58
N PRO A 258 -0.62 -0.68 8.01
CA PRO A 258 0.13 0.42 7.42
C PRO A 258 1.63 0.14 7.40
N ALA A 259 2.22 0.20 6.21
CA ALA A 259 3.64 -0.08 5.99
C ALA A 259 4.50 1.18 6.11
N ALA A 260 5.70 1.04 6.67
CA ALA A 260 6.66 2.13 6.69
C ALA A 260 7.13 2.46 5.26
N LYS A 261 7.23 3.75 4.96
CA LYS A 261 7.81 4.25 3.71
C LYS A 261 9.33 4.34 3.81
N PRO A 262 10.09 4.07 2.72
CA PRO A 262 11.51 4.41 2.69
C PRO A 262 11.71 5.90 3.02
N LYS A 263 12.82 6.18 3.70
CA LYS A 263 13.21 7.53 4.06
C LYS A 263 14.49 7.91 3.35
N VAL A 264 14.60 9.19 3.00
CA VAL A 264 15.85 9.81 2.58
C VAL A 264 16.57 10.28 3.84
N ASP A 265 17.79 9.77 4.08
CA ASP A 265 18.55 10.03 5.31
C ASP A 265 19.08 11.47 5.41
N GLY A 266 19.17 12.18 4.29
CA GLY A 266 19.64 13.56 4.28
C GLY A 266 19.53 14.23 2.92
N PRO A 267 19.91 15.52 2.84
CA PRO A 267 19.79 16.29 1.61
C PRO A 267 20.62 15.71 0.47
N GLN A 268 20.13 15.89 -0.75
CA GLN A 268 20.79 15.44 -1.98
C GLN A 268 20.96 16.61 -2.93
N SER A 269 21.95 16.57 -3.81
CA SER A 269 22.01 17.54 -4.91
C SER A 269 21.18 17.07 -6.11
N ALA A 270 20.67 18.03 -6.87
CA ALA A 270 19.92 17.81 -8.10
C ALA A 270 20.19 18.96 -9.08
N ILE A 271 19.95 18.74 -10.37
CA ILE A 271 20.14 19.75 -11.41
C ILE A 271 18.79 20.33 -11.81
N VAL A 272 18.65 21.65 -11.81
CA VAL A 272 17.41 22.32 -12.24
C VAL A 272 17.16 22.06 -13.72
N THR A 273 15.93 21.71 -14.08
CA THR A 273 15.52 21.43 -15.46
C THR A 273 14.40 22.36 -15.92
N GLY A 274 14.23 22.45 -17.24
CA GLY A 274 13.18 23.22 -17.89
C GLY A 274 13.12 22.90 -19.39
N PRO A 275 12.21 23.54 -20.13
CA PRO A 275 12.11 23.38 -21.58
C PRO A 275 13.39 23.77 -22.31
N GLU A 276 13.57 23.24 -23.52
CA GLU A 276 14.72 23.59 -24.36
C GLU A 276 14.77 25.10 -24.64
N GLY A 277 15.94 25.71 -24.40
CA GLY A 277 16.19 27.14 -24.62
C GLY A 277 15.75 28.06 -23.48
N GLU A 278 15.06 27.54 -22.46
CA GLU A 278 14.65 28.33 -21.30
C GLU A 278 15.74 28.41 -20.23
N GLU A 279 16.03 29.61 -19.76
CA GLU A 279 17.00 29.84 -18.69
C GLU A 279 16.34 29.77 -17.30
N ILE A 280 15.08 30.22 -17.19
CA ILE A 280 14.31 30.25 -15.95
C ILE A 280 12.96 29.58 -16.21
N PHE A 281 12.70 28.49 -15.49
CA PHE A 281 11.44 27.76 -15.59
C PHE A 281 10.83 27.59 -14.19
N CYS A 282 9.83 28.42 -13.88
CA CYS A 282 9.15 28.40 -12.59
C CYS A 282 7.63 28.62 -12.72
N ASP A 283 6.89 28.22 -11.69
CA ASP A 283 5.45 28.47 -11.60
C ASP A 283 5.09 29.71 -10.75
N GLU A 284 3.80 29.93 -10.53
CA GLU A 284 3.28 31.08 -9.76
C GLU A 284 3.78 31.17 -8.31
N TYR A 285 4.29 30.06 -7.75
CA TYR A 285 4.84 29.99 -6.39
C TYR A 285 6.38 30.06 -6.38
N GLY A 286 7.02 30.30 -7.52
CA GLY A 286 8.48 30.28 -7.66
C GLY A 286 9.08 28.89 -7.46
N ARG A 287 8.30 27.83 -7.70
CA ARG A 287 8.78 26.45 -7.67
C ARG A 287 9.51 26.16 -8.97
N VAL A 288 10.51 25.28 -8.91
CA VAL A 288 11.27 24.82 -10.09
C VAL A 288 11.16 23.31 -10.21
N ARG A 289 11.60 22.76 -11.34
CA ARG A 289 11.73 21.31 -11.53
C ARG A 289 13.21 20.92 -11.55
N VAL A 290 13.51 19.69 -11.18
CA VAL A 290 14.88 19.18 -11.09
C VAL A 290 14.98 17.78 -11.66
N ARG A 291 16.20 17.38 -11.99
CA ARG A 291 16.59 15.99 -12.22
C ARG A 291 17.48 15.54 -11.08
N PHE A 292 17.05 14.51 -10.37
CA PHE A 292 17.88 13.81 -9.39
C PHE A 292 18.92 12.94 -10.09
N HIS A 293 20.12 12.82 -9.52
CA HIS A 293 21.21 12.05 -10.13
C HIS A 293 20.92 10.55 -10.25
N TRP A 294 20.08 10.02 -9.36
CA TRP A 294 19.69 8.62 -9.35
C TRP A 294 18.52 8.30 -10.29
N ASP A 295 17.80 9.31 -10.80
CA ASP A 295 16.68 9.07 -11.70
C ASP A 295 17.16 8.89 -13.14
N ARG A 296 17.37 7.64 -13.51
CA ARG A 296 17.76 7.23 -14.86
C ARG A 296 16.63 7.30 -15.90
N TYR A 297 15.39 7.50 -15.46
CA TYR A 297 14.22 7.57 -16.34
C TYR A 297 13.83 9.02 -16.67
N ALA A 298 14.37 9.99 -15.92
CA ALA A 298 14.13 11.40 -16.16
C ALA A 298 14.63 11.82 -17.57
N PRO A 299 13.77 12.48 -18.38
CA PRO A 299 14.14 12.98 -19.70
C PRO A 299 15.19 14.11 -19.65
N GLY A 300 15.38 14.75 -18.50
CA GLY A 300 16.30 15.90 -18.36
C GLY A 300 15.72 17.23 -18.83
N ASN A 301 14.41 17.29 -19.08
CA ASN A 301 13.68 18.48 -19.51
C ASN A 301 12.62 18.89 -18.44
N GLU A 302 11.62 19.66 -18.84
CA GLU A 302 10.51 20.08 -17.99
C GLU A 302 9.81 18.89 -17.32
N ASP A 303 9.77 17.69 -17.87
CA ASP A 303 9.05 16.55 -17.30
C ASP A 303 9.88 15.71 -16.32
N SER A 304 11.02 16.23 -15.84
CA SER A 304 11.93 15.47 -14.96
C SER A 304 11.44 15.28 -13.52
N SER A 305 10.61 16.19 -12.99
CA SER A 305 10.06 16.08 -11.63
C SER A 305 8.78 16.89 -11.45
N CYS A 306 8.16 16.74 -10.28
CA CYS A 306 7.12 17.67 -9.84
C CYS A 306 7.70 19.08 -9.60
N TRP A 307 6.80 20.03 -9.32
CA TRP A 307 7.16 21.38 -8.92
C TRP A 307 7.64 21.43 -7.46
N ILE A 308 8.91 21.78 -7.26
CA ILE A 308 9.60 21.77 -5.98
C ILE A 308 9.74 23.20 -5.45
N ARG A 309 9.30 23.43 -4.21
CA ARG A 309 9.44 24.73 -3.53
C ARG A 309 10.90 25.06 -3.26
N VAL A 310 11.23 26.35 -3.38
CA VAL A 310 12.59 26.86 -3.18
C VAL A 310 12.63 27.73 -1.94
N SER A 311 13.44 27.34 -0.96
CA SER A 311 13.74 28.17 0.21
C SER A 311 14.37 29.50 -0.21
N GLN A 312 13.89 30.58 0.40
CA GLN A 312 14.38 31.94 0.18
C GLN A 312 15.01 32.46 1.47
N ALA A 313 15.97 33.38 1.34
CA ALA A 313 16.60 34.02 2.50
C ALA A 313 15.60 34.81 3.35
N TRP A 314 14.52 35.33 2.74
CA TRP A 314 13.43 36.01 3.40
C TRP A 314 12.16 35.94 2.56
N ALA A 315 11.05 35.45 3.11
CA ALA A 315 9.76 35.35 2.43
C ALA A 315 8.62 35.85 3.33
N GLY A 316 7.95 36.93 2.92
CA GLY A 316 6.78 37.51 3.57
C GLY A 316 5.61 37.68 2.60
N ALA A 317 4.45 38.09 3.12
CA ALA A 317 3.25 38.30 2.32
C ALA A 317 3.43 39.49 1.35
N GLY A 318 3.79 39.20 0.10
CA GLY A 318 3.99 40.20 -0.95
C GLY A 318 5.35 40.92 -0.93
N PHE A 319 6.30 40.47 -0.11
CA PHE A 319 7.65 41.06 -0.05
C PHE A 319 8.69 40.01 0.38
N GLY A 320 9.97 40.28 0.10
CA GLY A 320 11.08 39.42 0.48
C GLY A 320 12.13 39.31 -0.60
N ASN A 321 13.05 38.36 -0.42
CA ASN A 321 14.08 38.05 -1.39
C ASN A 321 13.56 36.97 -2.34
N LEU A 322 13.79 37.15 -3.63
CA LEU A 322 13.49 36.14 -4.64
C LEU A 322 14.72 35.88 -5.50
N ALA A 323 15.33 34.71 -5.31
CA ALA A 323 16.39 34.21 -6.17
C ALA A 323 15.95 32.86 -6.73
N LEU A 324 15.53 32.82 -8.00
CA LEU A 324 15.10 31.57 -8.63
C LEU A 324 16.33 30.81 -9.18
N PRO A 325 16.49 29.51 -8.84
CA PRO A 325 17.46 28.66 -9.51
C PRO A 325 17.18 28.61 -11.02
N ARG A 326 18.24 28.71 -11.82
CA ARG A 326 18.18 28.65 -13.29
C ARG A 326 18.40 27.23 -13.80
N VAL A 327 17.89 26.93 -14.99
CA VAL A 327 18.10 25.64 -15.66
C VAL A 327 19.61 25.34 -15.76
N GLY A 328 20.00 24.12 -15.40
CA GLY A 328 21.39 23.66 -15.35
C GLY A 328 22.13 23.95 -14.03
N GLN A 329 21.57 24.76 -13.13
CA GLN A 329 22.19 24.99 -11.82
C GLN A 329 22.01 23.81 -10.87
N GLU A 330 23.00 23.60 -10.00
CA GLU A 330 22.96 22.59 -8.95
C GLU A 330 22.33 23.15 -7.67
N VAL A 331 21.33 22.44 -7.16
CA VAL A 331 20.58 22.78 -5.94
C VAL A 331 20.70 21.66 -4.92
N ILE A 332 20.52 22.02 -3.64
CA ILE A 332 20.38 21.06 -2.54
C ILE A 332 18.89 20.87 -2.27
N VAL A 333 18.44 19.62 -2.35
CA VAL A 333 17.07 19.17 -2.12
C VAL A 333 17.03 18.38 -0.82
N ASP A 334 16.24 18.88 0.13
CA ASP A 334 15.85 18.15 1.33
C ASP A 334 14.46 17.52 1.13
N PHE A 335 14.07 16.62 2.02
CA PHE A 335 12.82 15.87 1.92
C PHE A 335 12.03 16.01 3.22
N LEU A 336 10.82 16.57 3.16
CA LEU A 336 10.01 16.81 4.36
C LEU A 336 9.72 15.47 5.05
N HIS A 337 10.05 15.37 6.34
CA HIS A 337 9.97 14.12 7.12
C HIS A 337 10.81 12.94 6.57
N GLY A 338 11.80 13.24 5.71
CA GLY A 338 12.56 12.25 4.96
C GLY A 338 11.73 11.56 3.88
N ASP A 339 10.53 12.05 3.54
CA ASP A 339 9.64 11.42 2.57
C ASP A 339 10.13 11.71 1.12
N PRO A 340 10.50 10.68 0.34
CA PRO A 340 10.95 10.84 -1.05
C PRO A 340 9.95 11.59 -1.96
N ASP A 341 8.66 11.59 -1.63
CA ASP A 341 7.61 12.26 -2.41
C ASP A 341 7.46 13.75 -2.06
N GLN A 342 8.18 14.25 -1.05
CA GLN A 342 8.04 15.61 -0.53
C GLN A 342 9.36 16.42 -0.61
N PRO A 343 9.92 16.62 -1.82
CA PRO A 343 11.16 17.37 -1.97
C PRO A 343 10.96 18.88 -1.70
N LEU A 344 12.00 19.52 -1.16
CA LEU A 344 12.11 20.95 -0.91
C LEU A 344 13.54 21.41 -1.20
N ILE A 345 13.73 22.42 -2.06
CA ILE A 345 15.05 22.98 -2.30
C ILE A 345 15.43 23.89 -1.13
N THR A 346 16.55 23.60 -0.47
CA THR A 346 17.05 24.30 0.73
C THR A 346 18.35 25.05 0.49
N GLY A 347 19.06 24.78 -0.61
CA GLY A 347 20.35 25.39 -0.90
C GLY A 347 20.74 25.37 -2.37
N ARG A 348 21.88 26.00 -2.66
CA ARG A 348 22.53 26.07 -3.97
C ARG A 348 24.03 25.88 -3.76
N VAL A 349 24.69 25.24 -4.71
CA VAL A 349 26.14 25.03 -4.65
C VAL A 349 26.79 25.38 -5.99
N TRP A 350 28.04 25.84 -5.91
CA TRP A 350 28.90 25.97 -7.07
C TRP A 350 29.58 24.62 -7.38
N ASN A 351 29.96 24.43 -8.63
CA ASN A 351 30.68 23.23 -9.10
C ASN A 351 31.62 23.62 -10.25
N ASP A 352 32.31 22.65 -10.85
CA ASP A 352 33.32 22.92 -11.89
C ASP A 352 32.74 23.54 -13.17
N ILE A 353 31.42 23.45 -13.37
CA ILE A 353 30.71 24.07 -14.51
C ILE A 353 30.20 25.46 -14.11
N SER A 354 29.72 25.60 -12.88
CA SER A 354 29.19 26.85 -12.31
C SER A 354 30.16 27.35 -11.24
N LEU A 355 31.14 28.16 -11.65
CA LEU A 355 32.14 28.71 -10.73
C LEU A 355 31.60 29.94 -9.97
N PRO A 356 32.07 30.17 -8.73
CA PRO A 356 31.79 31.40 -8.00
C PRO A 356 32.29 32.64 -8.76
N GLN A 357 31.60 33.77 -8.56
CA GLN A 357 32.04 35.04 -9.13
C GLN A 357 33.30 35.56 -8.43
N GLY A 358 34.28 35.96 -9.24
CA GLY A 358 35.62 36.34 -8.78
C GLY A 358 36.55 35.14 -8.68
N SER A 359 37.82 35.35 -9.02
CA SER A 359 38.86 34.32 -8.84
C SER A 359 39.10 34.11 -7.34
N LEU A 360 38.66 32.97 -6.80
CA LEU A 360 38.95 32.55 -5.43
C LEU A 360 40.31 31.86 -5.30
#